data_AF-A0A7S3QKW0-F1
#
_entry.id   AF-A0A7S3QKW0-F1
#
_cell.length_a   1.000
_cell.length_b   1.000
_cell.length_c   1.000
_cell.angle_alpha   90.00
_cell.angle_beta   90.00
_cell.angle_gamma   90.00
#
_symmetry.space_group_name_H-M   'P 1'
#
loop_
_entity.id
_entity.type
_entity.pdbx_description
1 polymer ?
#
loop_
_entity_poly.entity_id
_entity_poly.type
_entity_poly.pdbx_seq_one_letter_code
_entity_poly.pdbx_strand_id
1 'polypeptide(L)'
;EMVHRGPEILRKMSWTLFVFLLSSILQTGLLGRTMYGLLSIADLEQDFINPYDLSKKLNSFVMVEYGAQLLMTVVLVLGGRWFIGLVQVGLSAYMVWLYVNKKYLLDATDAFKEAKSHKNRRTIIFGVHAFSMIFLVYMLIHTFVHTVLSSGARETAKQLFKEAATSVHGF
;
A
#
# COMPACT_ATOMS: atom_id res chain seq x y z
N GLU A 1 8.88 -37.15 -7.93
CA GLU A 1 7.90 -36.04 -8.06
C GLU A 1 8.28 -34.72 -7.39
N MET A 2 9.22 -34.67 -6.42
CA MET A 2 9.60 -33.41 -5.74
C MET A 2 10.49 -32.46 -6.57
N VAL A 3 11.21 -32.97 -7.58
CA VAL A 3 12.11 -32.17 -8.44
C VAL A 3 11.36 -31.25 -9.42
N HIS A 4 10.17 -31.64 -9.88
CA HIS A 4 9.36 -30.81 -10.78
C HIS A 4 8.55 -29.71 -10.07
N ARG A 5 8.35 -29.79 -8.74
CA ARG A 5 7.61 -28.75 -7.98
C ARG A 5 8.50 -27.60 -7.50
N GLY A 6 9.82 -27.77 -7.47
CA GLY A 6 10.78 -26.74 -7.07
C GLY A 6 10.64 -25.41 -7.82
N PRO A 7 10.64 -25.38 -9.17
CA PRO A 7 10.54 -24.12 -9.92
C PRO A 7 9.18 -23.42 -9.75
N GLU A 8 8.08 -24.16 -9.59
CA GLU A 8 6.77 -23.55 -9.34
C GLU A 8 6.65 -22.92 -7.95
N ILE A 9 7.22 -23.56 -6.92
CA ILE A 9 7.23 -23.04 -5.55
C ILE A 9 8.05 -21.75 -5.49
N LEU A 10 9.26 -21.75 -6.08
CA LEU A 10 10.10 -20.55 -6.14
C LEU A 10 9.43 -19.40 -6.92
N ARG A 11 8.75 -19.71 -8.03
CA ARG A 11 7.97 -18.72 -8.80
C ARG A 11 6.81 -18.13 -8.00
N LYS A 12 6.04 -18.96 -7.29
CA LYS A 12 4.94 -18.51 -6.43
C LYS A 12 5.42 -17.67 -5.24
N MET A 13 6.57 -18.03 -4.65
CA MET A 13 7.18 -17.28 -3.55
C MET A 13 7.70 -15.91 -4.02
N SER A 14 8.39 -15.86 -5.17
CA SER A 14 8.88 -14.62 -5.78
C SER A 14 7.72 -13.66 -6.13
N TRP A 15 6.65 -14.20 -6.73
CA TRP A 15 5.44 -13.43 -7.03
C TRP A 15 4.81 -12.80 -5.79
N THR A 16 4.72 -13.56 -4.69
CA THR A 16 4.07 -13.09 -3.46
C THR A 16 4.82 -11.90 -2.85
N LEU A 17 6.15 -11.98 -2.80
CA LEU A 17 7.03 -10.90 -2.36
C LEU A 17 6.88 -9.66 -3.25
N PHE A 18 6.88 -9.84 -4.57
CA PHE A 18 6.70 -8.75 -5.52
C PHE A 18 5.38 -8.00 -5.28
N VAL A 19 4.26 -8.73 -5.11
CA VAL A 19 2.96 -8.11 -4.84
C VAL A 19 2.96 -7.36 -3.50
N PHE A 20 3.60 -7.89 -2.44
CA PHE A 20 3.71 -7.16 -1.15
C PHE A 20 4.55 -5.90 -1.28
N LEU A 21 5.69 -5.98 -1.96
CA LEU A 21 6.59 -4.83 -2.15
C LEU A 21 5.91 -3.73 -2.97
N LEU A 22 5.29 -4.09 -4.11
CA LEU A 22 4.54 -3.16 -4.94
C LEU A 22 3.38 -2.51 -4.18
N SER A 23 2.61 -3.32 -3.43
CA SER A 23 1.48 -2.83 -2.63
C SER A 23 1.93 -1.87 -1.54
N SER A 24 3.05 -2.15 -0.85
CA SER A 24 3.60 -1.26 0.19
C SER A 24 4.07 0.08 -0.37
N ILE A 25 4.70 0.09 -1.55
CA ILE A 25 5.10 1.33 -2.23
C ILE A 25 3.86 2.16 -2.60
N LEU A 26 2.86 1.53 -3.23
CA LEU A 26 1.59 2.20 -3.58
C LEU A 26 0.87 2.74 -2.34
N GLN A 27 0.78 1.94 -1.28
CA GLN A 27 0.17 2.32 -0.01
C GLN A 27 0.88 3.53 0.62
N THR A 28 2.20 3.60 0.51
CA THR A 28 3.00 4.74 0.98
C THR A 28 2.66 6.01 0.20
N GLY A 29 2.56 5.91 -1.12
CA GLY A 29 2.18 7.04 -1.97
C GLY A 29 0.78 7.58 -1.65
N LEU A 30 -0.18 6.67 -1.44
CA LEU A 30 -1.54 7.02 -1.03
C LEU A 30 -1.58 7.68 0.35
N LEU A 31 -0.84 7.14 1.32
CA LEU A 31 -0.74 7.71 2.66
C LEU A 31 -0.14 9.12 2.63
N GLY A 32 0.93 9.33 1.86
CA GLY A 32 1.51 10.65 1.63
C GLY A 32 0.53 11.62 0.98
N ARG A 33 -0.26 11.17 0.00
CA ARG A 33 -1.29 11.99 -0.63
C ARG A 33 -2.41 12.39 0.33
N THR A 34 -2.90 11.44 1.15
CA THR A 34 -3.92 11.73 2.16
C THR A 34 -3.38 12.70 3.21
N MET A 35 -2.13 12.53 3.65
CA MET A 35 -1.45 13.42 4.57
C MET A 35 -1.30 14.84 4.00
N TYR A 36 -0.89 14.97 2.74
CA TYR A 36 -0.86 16.27 2.05
C TYR A 36 -2.23 16.95 2.06
N GLY A 37 -3.31 16.20 1.81
CA GLY A 37 -4.67 16.73 1.88
C GLY A 37 -5.09 17.21 3.28
N LEU A 38 -4.65 16.52 4.34
CA LEU A 38 -4.89 16.94 5.72
C LEU A 38 -4.11 18.20 6.07
N LEU A 39 -2.83 18.27 5.68
CA LEU A 39 -1.99 19.44 5.88
C LEU A 39 -2.56 20.67 5.15
N SER A 40 -2.98 20.53 3.90
CA SER A 40 -3.56 21.66 3.16
C SER A 40 -4.87 22.17 3.79
N ILE A 41 -5.67 21.30 4.43
CA ILE A 41 -6.85 21.75 5.19
C ILE A 41 -6.44 22.44 6.49
N ALA A 42 -5.40 21.97 7.17
CA ALA A 42 -4.85 22.65 8.35
C ALA A 42 -4.27 24.03 7.99
N ASP A 43 -3.61 24.16 6.84
CA ASP A 43 -3.14 25.43 6.32
C ASP A 43 -4.30 26.40 6.04
N LEU A 44 -5.44 25.89 5.57
CA LEU A 44 -6.66 26.70 5.40
C LEU A 44 -7.22 27.16 6.75
N GLU A 45 -7.24 26.28 7.77
CA GLU A 45 -7.71 26.63 9.12
C GLU A 45 -6.84 27.68 9.82
N GLN A 46 -5.57 27.80 9.41
CA GLN A 46 -4.60 28.77 9.93
C GLN A 46 -4.46 30.02 9.04
N ASP A 47 -5.36 30.20 8.08
CA ASP A 47 -5.36 31.31 7.11
C ASP A 47 -4.07 31.42 6.26
N PHE A 48 -3.32 30.32 6.10
CA PHE A 48 -2.10 30.29 5.28
C PHE A 48 -2.38 30.14 3.78
N ILE A 49 -3.54 29.57 3.40
CA ILE A 49 -3.92 29.36 2.00
C ILE A 49 -5.37 29.78 1.74
N ASN A 50 -5.64 30.36 0.57
CA ASN A 50 -6.98 30.71 0.14
C ASN A 50 -7.80 29.45 -0.19
N PRO A 51 -9.10 29.36 0.19
CA PRO A 51 -9.99 28.26 -0.21
C PRO A 51 -10.06 28.00 -1.73
N TYR A 52 -9.89 29.02 -2.57
CA TYR A 52 -9.81 28.83 -4.02
C TYR A 52 -8.55 28.05 -4.45
N ASP A 53 -7.40 28.37 -3.88
CA ASP A 53 -6.15 27.65 -4.18
C ASP A 53 -6.16 26.23 -3.62
N LEU A 54 -6.78 26.04 -2.46
CA LEU A 54 -6.98 24.74 -1.85
C LEU A 54 -7.83 23.83 -2.75
N SER A 55 -9.02 24.28 -3.13
CA SER A 55 -9.96 23.50 -3.96
C SER A 55 -9.32 23.11 -5.29
N LYS A 56 -8.63 24.03 -5.98
CA LYS A 56 -7.91 23.75 -7.23
C LYS A 56 -6.83 22.66 -7.05
N LYS A 57 -6.00 22.78 -6.02
CA LYS A 57 -4.91 21.82 -5.72
C LYS A 57 -5.48 20.45 -5.37
N LEU A 58 -6.50 20.38 -4.52
CA LEU A 58 -7.10 19.11 -4.12
C LEU A 58 -7.81 18.43 -5.29
N ASN A 59 -8.69 19.16 -6.00
CA ASN A 59 -9.52 18.60 -7.06
C ASN A 59 -8.70 18.03 -8.24
N SER A 60 -7.55 18.64 -8.56
CA SER A 60 -6.64 18.15 -9.61
C SER A 60 -6.15 16.71 -9.36
N PHE A 61 -5.87 16.37 -8.09
CA PHE A 61 -5.28 15.08 -7.73
C PHE A 61 -6.29 14.06 -7.20
N VAL A 62 -7.55 14.43 -6.98
CA VAL A 62 -8.56 13.52 -6.42
C VAL A 62 -8.82 12.33 -7.36
N MET A 63 -8.89 12.53 -8.68
CA MET A 63 -9.10 11.41 -9.60
C MET A 63 -7.94 10.41 -9.60
N VAL A 64 -6.70 10.91 -9.52
CA VAL A 64 -5.50 10.07 -9.46
C VAL A 64 -5.47 9.26 -8.16
N GLU A 65 -5.84 9.88 -7.03
CA GLU A 65 -5.95 9.21 -5.72
C GLU A 65 -6.96 8.05 -5.75
N TYR A 66 -8.14 8.29 -6.34
CA TYR A 66 -9.20 7.27 -6.43
C TYR A 66 -8.79 6.13 -7.38
N GLY A 67 -8.16 6.46 -8.51
CA GLY A 67 -7.62 5.47 -9.43
C GLY A 67 -6.54 4.60 -8.80
N ALA A 68 -5.59 5.21 -8.06
CA ALA A 68 -4.53 4.49 -7.37
C ALA A 68 -5.07 3.59 -6.24
N GLN A 69 -6.10 4.05 -5.51
CA GLN A 69 -6.75 3.25 -4.47
C GLN A 69 -7.48 2.02 -5.04
N LEU A 70 -8.22 2.21 -6.14
CA LEU A 70 -8.89 1.10 -6.83
C LEU A 70 -7.89 0.11 -7.39
N LEU A 71 -6.83 0.58 -8.03
CA LEU A 71 -5.74 -0.26 -8.54
C LEU A 71 -5.11 -1.09 -7.42
N MET A 72 -4.78 -0.46 -6.29
CA MET A 72 -4.20 -1.16 -5.14
C MET A 72 -5.14 -2.24 -4.59
N THR A 73 -6.44 -1.94 -4.54
CA THR A 73 -7.46 -2.91 -4.11
C THR A 73 -7.50 -4.12 -5.03
N VAL A 74 -7.52 -3.90 -6.35
CA VAL A 74 -7.52 -4.98 -7.35
C VAL A 74 -6.27 -5.84 -7.23
N VAL A 75 -5.09 -5.23 -7.10
CA VAL A 75 -3.81 -5.95 -6.93
C VAL A 75 -3.82 -6.83 -5.68
N LEU A 76 -4.37 -6.35 -4.56
CA LEU A 76 -4.42 -7.12 -3.31
C LEU A 76 -5.45 -8.27 -3.34
N VAL A 77 -6.60 -8.06 -3.98
CA VAL A 77 -7.64 -9.09 -4.14
C VAL A 77 -7.19 -10.17 -5.12
N LEU A 78 -6.65 -9.81 -6.29
CA LEU A 78 -6.09 -10.77 -7.26
C LEU A 78 -4.86 -11.49 -6.69
N GLY A 79 -4.12 -10.84 -5.80
CA GLY A 79 -3.04 -11.46 -5.04
C GLY A 79 -3.51 -12.50 -4.00
N GLY A 80 -4.81 -12.73 -3.85
CA GLY A 80 -5.39 -13.74 -2.94
C GLY A 80 -5.36 -13.35 -1.46
N ARG A 81 -5.16 -12.07 -1.12
CA ARG A 81 -5.07 -11.60 0.26
C ARG A 81 -6.40 -11.04 0.74
N TRP A 82 -7.31 -11.95 1.09
CA TRP A 82 -8.70 -11.62 1.42
C TRP A 82 -8.85 -10.66 2.59
N PHE A 83 -8.09 -10.80 3.68
CA PHE A 83 -8.27 -9.95 4.86
C PHE A 83 -7.96 -8.47 4.58
N ILE A 84 -6.75 -8.17 4.09
CA ILE A 84 -6.36 -6.80 3.73
C ILE A 84 -7.13 -6.31 2.50
N GLY A 85 -7.44 -7.21 1.57
CA GLY A 85 -8.25 -6.93 0.38
C GLY A 85 -9.65 -6.44 0.77
N LEU A 86 -10.32 -7.07 1.74
CA LEU A 86 -11.63 -6.64 2.20
C LEU A 86 -11.63 -5.25 2.83
N VAL A 87 -10.61 -4.94 3.63
CA VAL A 87 -10.44 -3.59 4.21
C VAL A 87 -10.29 -2.55 3.09
N GLN A 88 -9.48 -2.84 2.07
CA GLN A 88 -9.27 -1.95 0.94
C GLN A 88 -10.48 -1.86 0.01
N VAL A 89 -11.23 -2.95 -0.16
CA VAL A 89 -12.51 -2.96 -0.87
C VAL A 89 -13.53 -2.08 -0.17
N GLY A 90 -13.64 -2.17 1.17
CA GLY A 90 -14.52 -1.31 1.95
C GLY A 90 -14.17 0.18 1.79
N LEU A 91 -12.87 0.50 1.85
CA LEU A 91 -12.39 1.86 1.64
C LEU A 91 -12.65 2.36 0.21
N SER A 92 -12.37 1.53 -0.79
CA SER A 92 -12.65 1.81 -2.20
C SER A 92 -14.14 2.00 -2.47
N ALA A 93 -15.00 1.17 -1.88
CA ALA A 93 -16.45 1.30 -1.99
C ALA A 93 -16.94 2.62 -1.37
N TYR A 94 -16.38 3.02 -0.22
CA TYR A 94 -16.66 4.31 0.39
C TYR A 94 -16.25 5.49 -0.51
N MET A 95 -15.08 5.39 -1.16
CA MET A 95 -14.62 6.38 -2.13
C MET A 95 -15.52 6.41 -3.37
N VAL A 96 -15.89 5.27 -3.94
CA VAL A 96 -16.85 5.21 -5.06
C VAL A 96 -18.20 5.81 -4.68
N TRP A 97 -18.69 5.56 -3.46
CA TRP A 97 -19.92 6.18 -2.97
C TRP A 97 -19.81 7.70 -2.91
N LEU A 98 -18.67 8.26 -2.46
CA LEU A 98 -18.42 9.70 -2.50
C LEU A 98 -18.39 10.27 -3.92
N TYR A 99 -17.83 9.51 -4.87
CA TYR A 99 -17.80 9.87 -6.28
C TYR A 99 -19.21 9.96 -6.88
N VAL A 100 -20.03 8.93 -6.65
CA VAL A 100 -21.43 8.88 -7.14
C VAL A 100 -22.27 10.02 -6.55
N ASN A 101 -22.07 10.34 -5.27
CA ASN A 101 -22.78 11.44 -4.62
C ASN A 101 -22.21 12.83 -4.93
N LYS A 102 -21.21 12.95 -5.83
CA LYS A 102 -20.52 14.19 -6.20
C LYS A 102 -19.89 14.95 -5.02
N LYS A 103 -19.68 14.29 -3.88
CA LYS A 103 -19.06 14.87 -2.66
C LYS A 103 -17.53 14.74 -2.64
N TYR A 104 -16.94 14.42 -3.79
CA TYR A 104 -15.50 14.24 -3.95
C TYR A 104 -14.76 15.58 -4.21
N LEU A 105 -15.48 16.58 -4.71
CA LEU A 105 -14.96 17.93 -4.95
C LEU A 105 -15.13 18.80 -3.71
N LEU A 106 -14.14 19.65 -3.47
CA LEU A 106 -14.24 20.75 -2.51
C LEU A 106 -14.67 22.00 -3.29
N ASP A 107 -15.79 22.60 -2.91
CA ASP A 107 -16.20 23.90 -3.43
C ASP A 107 -15.47 25.02 -2.66
N ALA A 108 -15.00 26.02 -3.38
CA ALA A 108 -14.26 27.15 -2.82
C ALA A 108 -15.17 28.06 -1.97
N THR A 109 -16.47 28.16 -2.31
CA THR A 109 -17.42 29.03 -1.62
C THR A 109 -17.82 28.51 -0.25
N ASP A 110 -17.88 27.19 -0.09
CA ASP A 110 -18.24 26.51 1.17
C ASP A 110 -17.04 25.84 1.87
N ALA A 111 -15.82 26.11 1.40
CA ALA A 111 -14.60 25.44 1.87
C ALA A 111 -14.43 25.50 3.39
N PHE A 112 -14.66 26.65 4.03
CA PHE A 112 -14.56 26.78 5.50
C PHE A 112 -15.67 26.04 6.24
N LYS A 113 -16.89 26.04 5.69
CA LYS A 113 -18.05 25.36 6.29
C LYS A 113 -17.89 23.85 6.22
N GLU A 114 -17.34 23.34 5.12
CA GLU A 114 -17.14 21.91 4.92
C GLU A 114 -15.75 21.41 5.39
N ALA A 115 -14.79 22.29 5.66
CA ALA A 115 -13.41 21.95 6.03
C ALA A 115 -13.35 20.90 7.15
N LYS A 116 -14.12 21.11 8.23
CA LYS A 116 -14.18 20.18 9.37
C LYS A 116 -14.68 18.79 8.97
N SER A 117 -15.68 18.72 8.09
CA SER A 117 -16.23 17.46 7.58
C SER A 117 -15.22 16.73 6.69
N HIS A 118 -14.61 17.44 5.74
CA HIS A 118 -13.58 16.88 4.85
C HIS A 118 -12.33 16.45 5.64
N LYS A 119 -11.95 17.19 6.69
CA LYS A 119 -10.86 16.84 7.61
C LYS A 119 -11.17 15.53 8.35
N ASN A 120 -12.32 15.43 9.03
CA ASN A 120 -12.69 14.20 9.75
C ASN A 120 -12.71 12.98 8.82
N ARG A 121 -13.30 13.11 7.63
CA ARG A 121 -13.32 12.06 6.62
C ARG A 121 -11.90 11.64 6.20
N ARG A 122 -11.05 12.61 5.86
CA ARG A 122 -9.66 12.37 5.46
C ARG A 122 -8.83 11.77 6.60
N THR A 123 -9.09 12.14 7.85
CA THR A 123 -8.44 11.55 9.03
C THR A 123 -8.79 10.08 9.21
N ILE A 124 -10.06 9.70 9.00
CA ILE A 124 -10.47 8.29 9.04
C ILE A 124 -9.78 7.50 7.92
N ILE A 125 -9.80 8.02 6.69
CA ILE A 125 -9.13 7.38 5.54
C ILE A 125 -7.63 7.22 5.81
N PHE A 126 -6.99 8.27 6.35
CA PHE A 126 -5.59 8.24 6.76
C PHE A 126 -5.33 7.15 7.81
N GLY A 127 -6.18 7.04 8.83
CA GLY A 127 -6.08 6.01 9.86
C GLY A 127 -6.17 4.59 9.27
N VAL A 128 -7.10 4.37 8.33
CA VAL A 128 -7.22 3.08 7.62
C VAL A 128 -6.00 2.78 6.76
N HIS A 129 -5.46 3.78 6.05
CA HIS A 129 -4.22 3.64 5.29
C HIS A 129 -3.01 3.35 6.18
N ALA A 130 -2.87 4.03 7.31
CA ALA A 130 -1.80 3.81 8.26
C ALA A 130 -1.87 2.40 8.87
N PHE A 131 -3.06 1.96 9.28
CA PHE A 131 -3.27 0.60 9.77
C PHE A 131 -2.94 -0.45 8.70
N SER A 132 -3.42 -0.23 7.47
CA SER A 132 -3.14 -1.12 6.35
C SER A 132 -1.66 -1.18 6.00
N MET A 133 -0.94 -0.06 6.11
CA MET A 133 0.50 0.03 5.88
C MET A 133 1.28 -0.80 6.90
N ILE A 134 0.97 -0.68 8.20
CA ILE A 134 1.61 -1.49 9.26
C ILE A 134 1.43 -2.98 8.97
N PHE A 135 0.22 -3.39 8.62
CA PHE A 135 -0.07 -4.79 8.29
C PHE A 135 0.67 -5.27 7.04
N LEU A 136 0.72 -4.47 5.97
CA LEU A 136 1.44 -4.79 4.74
C LEU A 136 2.96 -4.94 4.97
N VAL A 137 3.55 -4.05 5.78
CA VAL A 137 4.97 -4.14 6.15
C VAL A 137 5.23 -5.38 6.99
N TYR A 138 4.39 -5.68 7.98
CA TYR A 138 4.50 -6.92 8.76
C TYR A 138 4.46 -8.16 7.87
N MET A 139 3.49 -8.25 6.96
CA MET A 139 3.35 -9.37 6.02
C MET A 139 4.53 -9.47 5.05
N LEU A 140 5.07 -8.33 4.59
CA LEU A 140 6.26 -8.29 3.76
C LEU A 140 7.47 -8.86 4.51
N ILE A 141 7.72 -8.41 5.74
CA ILE A 141 8.83 -8.88 6.56
C ILE A 141 8.67 -10.37 6.88
N HIS A 142 7.49 -10.80 7.32
CA HIS A 142 7.21 -12.20 7.62
C HIS A 142 7.47 -13.11 6.41
N THR A 143 6.96 -12.72 5.24
CA THR A 143 7.16 -13.47 3.99
C THR A 143 8.63 -13.47 3.57
N PHE A 144 9.31 -12.33 3.71
CA PHE A 144 10.73 -12.20 3.41
C PHE A 144 11.59 -13.08 4.31
N VAL A 145 11.40 -12.99 5.63
CA VAL A 145 12.11 -13.79 6.65
C VAL A 145 11.87 -15.27 6.41
N HIS A 146 10.63 -15.70 6.18
CA HIS A 146 10.34 -17.09 5.86
C HIS A 146 11.00 -17.52 4.54
N THR A 147 10.99 -16.67 3.52
CA THR A 147 11.62 -17.01 2.23
C THR A 147 13.14 -17.11 2.32
N VAL A 148 13.78 -16.19 3.04
CA VAL A 148 15.25 -16.14 3.19
C VAL A 148 15.75 -17.21 4.16
N LEU A 149 15.06 -17.47 5.27
CA LEU A 149 15.52 -18.38 6.32
C LEU A 149 15.03 -19.84 6.18
N SER A 150 13.93 -20.12 5.46
CA SER A 150 13.25 -21.43 5.56
C SER A 150 13.88 -22.59 4.78
N SER A 151 14.55 -22.38 3.64
CA SER A 151 15.01 -23.54 2.85
C SER A 151 16.21 -23.28 1.95
N GLY A 152 16.22 -22.22 1.14
CA GLY A 152 17.29 -21.97 0.17
C GLY A 152 18.63 -21.60 0.81
N ALA A 153 18.68 -20.53 1.61
CA ALA A 153 19.95 -19.98 2.07
C ALA A 153 20.75 -20.93 2.99
N ARG A 154 20.06 -21.70 3.85
CA ARG A 154 20.71 -22.66 4.75
C ARG A 154 21.28 -23.86 4.01
N GLU A 155 20.58 -24.37 3.00
CA GLU A 155 21.07 -25.51 2.21
C GLU A 155 22.15 -25.10 1.21
N THR A 156 21.99 -23.95 0.54
CA THR A 156 23.04 -23.41 -0.34
C THR A 156 24.30 -23.05 0.45
N ALA A 157 24.16 -22.46 1.65
CA ALA A 157 25.32 -22.24 2.53
C ALA A 157 25.98 -23.58 2.93
N LYS A 158 25.20 -24.59 3.32
CA LYS A 158 25.74 -25.94 3.62
C LYS A 158 26.44 -26.56 2.41
N GLN A 159 25.92 -26.41 1.20
CA GLN A 159 26.54 -26.92 -0.02
C GLN A 159 27.83 -26.18 -0.35
N LEU A 160 27.86 -24.84 -0.26
CA LEU A 160 29.06 -24.04 -0.44
C LEU A 160 30.16 -24.39 0.57
N PHE A 161 29.80 -24.52 1.85
CA PHE A 161 30.76 -24.96 2.87
C PHE A 161 31.25 -26.39 2.64
N LYS A 162 30.38 -27.29 2.16
CA LYS A 162 30.76 -28.66 1.83
C LYS A 162 31.69 -28.72 0.62
N GLU A 163 31.37 -28.00 -0.46
CA GLU A 163 32.22 -27.86 -1.65
C GLU A 163 33.57 -27.25 -1.31
N ALA A 164 33.59 -26.16 -0.54
CA ALA A 164 34.81 -25.52 -0.07
C ALA A 164 35.66 -26.49 0.77
N ALA A 165 35.05 -27.23 1.70
CA ALA A 165 35.74 -28.22 2.52
C ALA A 165 36.31 -29.38 1.67
N THR A 166 35.55 -29.90 0.70
CA THR A 166 36.05 -30.93 -0.22
C THR A 166 37.14 -30.42 -1.17
N SER A 167 37.08 -29.16 -1.59
CA SER A 167 38.14 -28.56 -2.42
C SER A 167 39.46 -28.36 -1.65
N VAL A 168 39.39 -28.15 -0.34
CA VAL A 168 40.56 -27.96 0.53
C VAL A 168 41.24 -29.29 0.88
N HIS A 169 40.48 -30.39 0.92
CA HIS A 169 41.00 -31.74 1.19
C HIS A 169 41.31 -32.57 -0.08
N GLY A 170 41.25 -31.95 -1.27
CA GLY A 170 41.44 -32.60 -2.58
C GLY A 170 42.85 -32.52 -3.17
N PHE A 171 43.87 -32.22 -2.36
CA PHE A 171 45.31 -32.34 -2.70
C PHE A 171 45.98 -33.38 -1.79
#